data_AF-A0A2D7BN03-F1
#
_entry.id   AF-A0A2D7BN03-F1
#
_cell.length_a   1.000
_cell.length_b   1.000
_cell.length_c   1.000
_cell.angle_alpha   90.00
_cell.angle_beta   90.00
_cell.angle_gamma   90.00
#
_symmetry.space_group_name_H-M   'P 1'
#
loop_
_entity.id
_entity.type
_entity.pdbx_description
1 polymer ?
#
loop_
_entity_poly.entity_id
_entity_poly.type
_entity_poly.pdbx_seq_one_letter_code
_entity_poly.pdbx_strand_id
1 'polypeptide(L)'
;MVLVNKKMLAGGMAMVIVGLVLTININAAVPIGQAGMTEEEKLDLMLAEQENEDYNTLAGILFGLGFLLVLISFGARRKKGKSTKTVEKKAE
;
A
#
# COMPACT_ATOMS: atom_id res chain seq x y z
N MET A 1 19.85 -12.58 -13.69
CA MET A 1 19.16 -11.34 -14.08
C MET A 1 17.76 -11.37 -13.47
N VAL A 2 17.45 -10.46 -12.54
CA VAL A 2 16.11 -10.39 -11.95
C VAL A 2 15.15 -9.77 -12.97
N LEU A 3 14.03 -10.45 -13.24
CA LEU A 3 13.00 -9.98 -14.17
C LEU A 3 12.07 -9.03 -13.42
N VAL A 4 12.04 -7.76 -13.82
CA VAL A 4 11.24 -6.74 -13.14
C VAL A 4 10.17 -6.17 -14.08
N ASN A 5 8.91 -6.20 -13.65
CA ASN A 5 7.85 -5.47 -14.34
C ASN A 5 7.86 -3.99 -13.93
N LYS A 6 8.61 -3.17 -14.68
CA LYS A 6 8.77 -1.72 -14.42
C LYS A 6 7.47 -0.95 -14.17
N LYS A 7 6.37 -1.30 -14.85
CA LYS A 7 5.08 -0.61 -14.66
C LYS A 7 4.46 -0.89 -13.29
N MET A 8 4.51 -2.16 -12.85
CA MET A 8 4.00 -2.56 -11.53
C MET A 8 4.93 -2.07 -10.42
N LEU A 9 6.25 -2.10 -10.65
CA LEU A 9 7.22 -1.55 -9.72
C LEU A 9 6.99 -0.05 -9.49
N ALA A 10 6.81 0.73 -10.57
CA ALA A 10 6.57 2.17 -10.47
C ALA A 10 5.27 2.48 -9.73
N GLY A 11 4.18 1.75 -10.01
CA GLY A 11 2.91 1.91 -9.30
C GLY A 11 3.01 1.56 -7.81
N GLY A 12 3.67 0.44 -7.48
CA GLY A 12 3.90 0.04 -6.09
C GLY A 12 4.77 1.06 -5.34
N MET A 13 5.85 1.54 -5.95
CA MET A 13 6.70 2.58 -5.36
C MET A 13 5.94 3.89 -5.13
N ALA A 14 5.11 4.32 -6.09
CA ALA A 14 4.29 5.52 -5.91
C ALA A 14 3.33 5.37 -4.73
N MET A 15 2.66 4.21 -4.59
CA MET A 15 1.78 3.94 -3.44
C MET A 15 2.54 3.93 -2.11
N VAL A 16 3.73 3.34 -2.06
CA VAL A 16 4.58 3.35 -0.85
C VAL A 16 4.94 4.77 -0.46
N ILE A 17 5.35 5.61 -1.42
CA ILE A 17 5.71 7.01 -1.17
C ILE A 17 4.50 7.79 -0.63
N VAL A 18 3.33 7.66 -1.27
CA VAL A 18 2.11 8.34 -0.81
C VAL A 18 1.73 7.87 0.59
N GLY A 19 1.79 6.57 0.87
CA GLY A 19 1.53 6.03 2.21
C GLY A 19 2.48 6.61 3.25
N LEU A 20 3.77 6.73 2.92
CA LEU A 20 4.78 7.31 3.79
C LEU A 20 4.51 8.79 4.09
N VAL A 21 4.17 9.57 3.06
CA VAL A 21 3.82 10.99 3.19
C VAL A 21 2.58 11.16 4.06
N LEU A 22 1.54 10.34 3.85
CA LEU A 22 0.33 10.35 4.69
C LEU A 22 0.70 10.06 6.15
N THR A 23 1.44 8.99 6.43
CA THR A 23 1.85 8.64 7.79
C THR A 23 2.58 9.79 8.49
N ILE A 24 3.51 10.48 7.81
CA ILE A 24 4.24 11.62 8.38
C ILE A 24 3.28 12.77 8.74
N ASN A 25 2.33 13.10 7.86
CA ASN A 25 1.38 14.19 8.09
C ASN A 25 0.40 13.87 9.23
N ILE A 26 -0.13 12.65 9.28
CA ILE A 26 -1.06 12.19 10.31
C ILE A 26 -0.39 12.22 11.68
N ASN A 27 0.86 11.74 11.78
CA ASN A 27 1.62 11.79 13.03
C ASN A 27 1.91 13.21 13.53
N ALA A 28 1.98 14.20 12.63
CA ALA A 28 2.17 15.60 13.01
C ALA A 28 0.89 16.26 13.55
N ALA A 29 -0.28 15.71 13.24
CA ALA A 29 -1.59 16.28 13.55
C ALA A 29 -2.36 15.50 14.64
N VAL A 30 -1.68 14.63 15.40
CA VAL A 30 -2.31 13.80 16.43
C VAL A 30 -2.99 14.70 17.48
N PRO A 31 -4.32 14.59 17.67
CA PRO A 31 -5.01 15.34 18.71
C PRO A 31 -4.58 14.84 20.11
N ILE A 32 -4.45 15.77 21.07
CA ILE A 32 -4.02 15.46 22.43
C ILE A 32 -5.05 16.01 23.42
N GLY A 33 -5.58 15.14 24.27
CA GLY A 33 -6.51 15.53 25.34
C GLY A 33 -5.86 16.41 26.41
N GLN A 34 -6.60 17.42 26.89
CA GLN A 34 -6.17 18.28 28.00
C GLN A 34 -7.11 18.13 29.20
N ALA A 35 -6.55 18.22 30.41
CA ALA A 35 -7.33 18.19 31.64
C ALA A 35 -8.17 19.48 31.76
N GLY A 36 -9.48 19.33 32.03
CA GLY A 36 -10.41 20.44 32.18
C GLY A 36 -11.33 20.71 30.98
N MET A 37 -11.29 19.87 29.94
CA MET A 37 -12.24 19.94 28.82
C MET A 37 -13.69 19.71 29.26
N THR A 38 -14.59 20.54 28.72
CA THR A 38 -16.04 20.38 28.79
C THR A 38 -16.50 19.11 28.05
N GLU A 39 -17.75 18.70 28.25
CA GLU A 39 -18.28 17.50 27.58
C GLU A 39 -18.32 17.64 26.06
N GLU A 40 -18.59 18.84 25.55
CA GLU A 40 -18.56 19.13 24.11
C GLU A 40 -17.14 19.04 23.53
N GLU A 41 -16.15 19.65 24.20
CA GLU A 41 -14.74 19.59 23.75
C GLU A 41 -14.18 18.16 23.77
N LYS A 42 -14.62 17.31 24.70
CA LYS A 42 -14.27 15.89 24.69
C LYS A 42 -14.85 15.16 23.49
N LEU A 43 -16.08 15.50 23.10
CA LEU A 43 -16.75 14.87 21.96
C LEU A 43 -16.02 15.21 20.64
N ASP A 44 -15.66 16.49 20.47
CA ASP A 44 -14.88 16.95 19.33
C ASP A 44 -13.50 16.29 19.28
N LEU A 45 -12.86 16.12 20.45
CA LEU A 45 -11.58 15.43 20.52
C LEU A 45 -11.69 13.95 20.14
N MET A 46 -12.73 13.25 20.61
CA MET A 46 -12.98 11.85 20.22
C MET A 46 -13.22 11.71 18.72
N LEU A 47 -13.95 12.65 18.11
CA LEU A 47 -14.15 12.67 16.65
C LEU A 47 -12.82 12.88 15.91
N ALA A 48 -11.99 13.81 16.37
CA ALA A 48 -10.68 14.06 15.77
C ALA A 48 -9.72 12.87 15.94
N GLU A 49 -9.73 12.20 17.10
CA GLU A 49 -8.96 10.98 17.34
C GLU A 49 -9.38 9.86 16.40
N GLN A 50 -10.69 9.65 16.23
CA GLN A 50 -11.23 8.65 15.32
C GLN A 50 -10.87 8.94 13.87
N GLU A 51 -11.00 10.19 13.42
CA GLU A 51 -10.61 10.59 12.06
C GLU A 51 -9.11 10.33 11.83
N ASN A 52 -8.27 10.64 12.82
CA ASN A 52 -6.84 10.40 12.75
C ASN A 52 -6.48 8.89 12.73
N GLU A 53 -7.24 8.06 13.45
CA GLU A 53 -7.11 6.60 13.41
C GLU A 53 -7.50 6.03 12.04
N ASP A 54 -8.59 6.51 11.45
CA ASP A 54 -9.06 6.12 10.13
C ASP A 54 -8.01 6.48 9.05
N TYR A 55 -7.42 7.67 9.12
CA TYR A 55 -6.33 8.06 8.21
C TYR A 55 -5.07 7.20 8.41
N ASN A 56 -4.71 6.87 9.66
CA ASN A 56 -3.59 5.97 9.93
C ASN A 56 -3.82 4.58 9.33
N THR A 57 -5.04 4.05 9.47
CA THR A 57 -5.45 2.79 8.86
C THR A 57 -5.34 2.85 7.34
N LEU A 58 -5.83 3.93 6.72
CA LEU A 58 -5.74 4.15 5.27
C LEU A 58 -4.28 4.20 4.81
N ALA A 59 -3.42 4.94 5.50
CA ALA A 59 -2.00 5.03 5.20
C ALA A 59 -1.31 3.65 5.29
N GLY A 60 -1.64 2.86 6.32
CA GLY A 60 -1.16 1.50 6.49
C GLY A 60 -1.58 0.56 5.36
N ILE A 61 -2.85 0.59 4.94
CA ILE A 61 -3.36 -0.19 3.81
C ILE A 61 -2.65 0.21 2.51
N LEU A 62 -2.48 1.52 2.26
CA LEU A 62 -1.83 2.04 1.06
C LEU A 62 -0.36 1.60 0.99
N PHE A 63 0.35 1.69 2.11
CA PHE A 63 1.72 1.23 2.24
C PHE A 63 1.82 -0.29 2.04
N GLY A 64 0.94 -1.08 2.68
CA GLY A 64 0.92 -2.54 2.57
C GLY A 64 0.65 -3.03 1.14
N LEU A 65 -0.37 -2.46 0.47
CA LEU A 65 -0.68 -2.76 -0.93
C LEU A 65 0.43 -2.31 -1.88
N GLY A 66 0.97 -1.11 -1.66
CA GLY A 66 2.10 -0.60 -2.44
C GLY A 66 3.32 -1.51 -2.33
N PHE A 67 3.67 -1.91 -1.11
CA PHE A 67 4.78 -2.82 -0.84
C PHE A 67 4.55 -4.20 -1.48
N LEU A 68 3.33 -4.74 -1.40
CA LEU A 68 2.97 -5.99 -2.07
C LEU A 68 3.16 -5.89 -3.59
N LEU A 69 2.74 -4.78 -4.22
CA LEU A 69 2.95 -4.53 -5.65
C LEU A 69 4.44 -4.49 -6.00
N VAL A 70 5.27 -3.87 -5.16
CA VAL A 70 6.72 -3.87 -5.31
C VAL A 70 7.25 -5.30 -5.28
N LEU A 71 6.88 -6.13 -4.30
CA LEU A 71 7.36 -7.52 -4.19
C LEU A 71 7.00 -8.36 -5.43
N ILE A 72 5.73 -8.34 -5.83
CA ILE A 72 5.30 -9.13 -7.00
C ILE A 72 5.92 -8.59 -8.30
N SER A 73 6.34 -7.33 -8.36
CA SER A 73 7.00 -6.77 -9.54
C SER A 73 8.36 -7.40 -9.84
N PHE A 74 9.09 -7.87 -8.81
CA PHE A 74 10.37 -8.60 -8.94
C PHE A 74 10.17 -10.11 -9.17
N GLY A 75 9.00 -10.66 -8.83
CA GLY A 75 8.65 -12.07 -8.96
C GLY A 75 7.75 -12.43 -10.14
N ALA A 76 7.12 -11.45 -10.80
CA ALA A 76 6.22 -11.64 -11.92
C ALA A 76 6.98 -12.09 -13.18
N ARG A 77 7.35 -13.37 -13.24
CA ARG A 77 7.75 -14.04 -14.47
C ARG A 77 6.62 -13.91 -15.47
N ARG A 78 6.71 -12.98 -16.42
CA ARG A 78 5.89 -13.04 -17.64
C ARG A 78 6.27 -14.37 -18.32
N LYS A 79 5.42 -15.39 -18.22
CA LYS A 79 5.38 -16.47 -19.21
C LYS A 79 4.91 -15.87 -20.54
N LYS A 80 5.75 -15.07 -21.19
CA LYS A 80 5.72 -14.85 -22.64
C LYS A 80 6.92 -15.59 -23.20
N GLY A 81 6.71 -16.81 -23.70
CA GLY A 81 7.74 -17.54 -24.44
C GLY A 81 8.04 -18.97 -23.96
N LYS A 82 7.03 -19.82 -23.85
CA LYS A 82 7.00 -21.17 -24.44
C LYS A 82 5.63 -21.75 -24.12
N SER A 83 4.71 -21.59 -25.07
CA SER A 83 3.77 -22.68 -25.31
C SER A 83 4.64 -23.93 -25.42
N THR A 84 4.30 -24.96 -24.65
CA THR A 84 4.75 -26.33 -24.82
C THR A 84 4.93 -26.57 -26.33
N LYS A 85 6.15 -26.91 -26.78
CA LYS A 85 6.33 -27.36 -28.17
C LYS A 85 5.31 -28.47 -28.36
N THR A 86 4.31 -28.27 -29.22
CA THR A 86 3.44 -29.35 -29.67
C THR A 86 4.38 -30.35 -30.32
N VAL A 87 4.68 -31.43 -29.61
CA VAL A 87 5.39 -32.56 -30.19
C VAL A 87 4.32 -33.27 -31.02
N GLU A 88 4.20 -32.88 -32.29
CA GLU A 88 3.52 -33.74 -33.26
C GLU A 88 4.32 -35.04 -33.28
N LYS A 89 3.72 -36.12 -32.78
CA LYS A 89 4.19 -37.46 -33.12
C LYS A 89 4.06 -37.57 -34.63
N LYS A 90 5.17 -37.73 -35.34
CA LYS A 90 5.11 -38.28 -36.69
C LYS A 90 4.45 -39.65 -36.58
N ALA A 91 3.31 -39.81 -37.24
CA ALA A 91 2.76 -41.13 -37.51
C ALA A 91 3.72 -41.80 -38.50
N GLU A 92 4.41 -42.82 -38.03
CA GLU A 92 5.00 -43.88 -38.87
C GLU A 92 4.04 -45.07 -38.84
#